data_AF-A0A2K8T6A3-F1
#
_entry.id   AF-A0A2K8T6A3-F1
#
_cell.length_a   1.000
_cell.length_b   1.000
_cell.length_c   1.000
_cell.angle_alpha   90.00
_cell.angle_beta   90.00
_cell.angle_gamma   90.00
#
_symmetry.space_group_name_H-M   'P 1'
#
loop_
_entity.id
_entity.type
_entity.pdbx_description
1 polymer ?
#
loop_
_entity_poly.entity_id
_entity_poly.type
_entity_poly.pdbx_seq_one_letter_code
_entity_poly.pdbx_strand_id
1 'polypeptide(L)'
;MLEDNELTTGIVQHPVTKRWQTWISFTGNDIQCITAHANPDDADRVAKQIADAWSEGKYKTGEEVTAFIKSLPTDAVVDPLPQNLVMQLSKQALSTRK
;
A
#
# COMPACT_ATOMS: atom_id res chain seq x y z
N MET A 1 14.97 11.96 5.61
CA MET A 1 15.33 11.65 4.22
C MET A 1 14.75 10.28 3.92
N LEU A 2 13.96 10.16 2.85
CA LEU A 2 13.37 8.90 2.37
C LEU A 2 14.35 8.10 1.48
N GLU A 3 15.60 8.58 1.38
CA GLU A 3 16.57 8.21 0.33
C GLU A 3 17.04 6.74 0.37
N ASP A 4 16.78 6.01 1.45
CA ASP A 4 17.14 4.58 1.59
C ASP A 4 15.95 3.63 1.85
N ASN A 5 14.70 4.12 1.89
CA ASN A 5 13.55 3.26 2.17
C ASN A 5 12.88 2.78 0.88
N GLU A 6 13.15 1.56 0.43
CA GLU A 6 12.36 0.95 -0.65
C GLU A 6 10.88 0.87 -0.24
N LEU A 7 9.99 1.50 -1.01
CA LEU A 7 8.56 1.33 -0.84
C LEU A 7 8.14 -0.03 -1.41
N THR A 8 7.51 -0.85 -0.58
CA THR A 8 6.83 -2.06 -1.04
C THR A 8 5.33 -1.81 -1.04
N THR A 9 4.67 -2.24 -2.10
CA THR A 9 3.23 -2.06 -2.28
C THR A 9 2.60 -3.32 -2.88
N GLY A 10 1.31 -3.51 -2.67
CA GLY A 10 0.56 -4.62 -3.23
C GLY A 10 -0.93 -4.53 -2.92
N ILE A 11 -1.66 -5.58 -3.28
CA ILE A 11 -3.09 -5.69 -2.98
C ILE A 11 -3.37 -6.91 -2.10
N VAL A 12 -4.44 -6.83 -1.32
CA VAL A 12 -4.94 -7.94 -0.51
C VAL A 12 -6.46 -7.86 -0.44
N GLN A 13 -7.14 -9.00 -0.47
CA GLN A 13 -8.57 -9.02 -0.22
C GLN A 13 -8.86 -9.09 1.27
N HIS A 14 -9.64 -8.15 1.78
CA HIS A 14 -10.10 -8.18 3.17
C HIS A 14 -11.06 -9.37 3.37
N PRO A 15 -10.83 -10.25 4.37
CA PRO A 15 -11.54 -11.52 4.47
C PRO A 15 -13.01 -11.36 4.87
N VAL A 16 -13.35 -10.30 5.61
CA VAL A 16 -14.73 -9.99 6.03
C VAL A 16 -15.47 -9.16 4.98
N THR A 17 -15.02 -7.94 4.70
CA THR A 17 -15.69 -7.02 3.76
C THR A 17 -15.56 -7.39 2.29
N LYS A 18 -14.68 -8.35 1.94
CA LYS A 18 -14.38 -8.81 0.58
C LYS A 18 -13.85 -7.72 -0.36
N ARG A 19 -13.55 -6.54 0.16
CA ARG A 19 -12.94 -5.43 -0.57
C ARG A 19 -11.47 -5.70 -0.82
N TRP A 20 -10.98 -5.27 -1.97
CA TRP A 20 -9.57 -5.30 -2.32
C TRP A 20 -8.93 -4.04 -1.80
N GLN A 21 -7.96 -4.19 -0.90
CA GLN A 21 -7.24 -3.09 -0.31
C GLN A 21 -5.83 -3.02 -0.87
N THR A 22 -5.40 -1.81 -1.22
CA THR A 22 -4.01 -1.54 -1.57
C THR A 22 -3.25 -1.20 -0.30
N TRP A 23 -2.10 -1.85 -0.11
CA TRP A 23 -1.25 -1.66 1.05
C TRP A 23 0.14 -1.20 0.65
N ILE A 24 0.79 -0.45 1.52
CA ILE A 24 2.15 0.04 1.38
C ILE A 24 2.97 -0.27 2.63
N SER A 25 4.29 -0.24 2.49
CA SER A 25 5.24 -0.38 3.59
C SER A 25 6.61 0.18 3.21
N PHE A 26 7.22 0.95 4.13
CA PHE A 26 8.57 1.51 3.97
C PHE A 26 9.65 0.73 4.72
N THR A 27 9.27 -0.11 5.67
CA THR A 27 10.19 -0.89 6.52
C THR A 27 9.94 -2.40 6.51
N GLY A 28 8.84 -2.85 5.91
CA GLY A 28 8.32 -4.21 6.05
C GLY A 28 7.54 -4.47 7.35
N ASN A 29 7.67 -3.61 8.36
CA ASN A 29 6.99 -3.74 9.65
C ASN A 29 5.79 -2.80 9.80
N ASP A 30 5.64 -1.87 8.86
CA ASP A 30 4.69 -0.77 8.84
C ASP A 30 3.66 -0.96 7.71
N ILE A 31 2.97 -2.10 7.71
CA ILE A 31 1.91 -2.35 6.72
C ILE A 31 0.78 -1.36 6.96
N GLN A 32 0.49 -0.55 5.96
CA GLN A 32 -0.62 0.40 5.96
C GLN A 32 -1.51 0.16 4.75
N CYS A 33 -2.80 -0.02 4.99
CA CYS A 33 -3.80 -0.01 3.93
C CYS A 33 -4.24 1.42 3.65
N ILE A 34 -4.33 1.78 2.37
CA ILE A 34 -4.51 3.18 1.95
C ILE A 34 -5.72 3.39 1.05
N THR A 35 -6.16 2.37 0.32
CA THR A 35 -7.40 2.41 -0.47
C THR A 35 -8.15 1.09 -0.36
N ALA A 36 -9.46 1.12 -0.64
CA ALA A 36 -10.32 -0.05 -0.68
C ALA A 36 -11.27 0.01 -1.88
N HIS A 37 -11.36 -1.09 -2.62
CA HIS A 37 -12.10 -1.19 -3.88
C HIS A 37 -12.97 -2.45 -3.93
N ALA A 38 -13.99 -2.42 -4.79
CA ALA A 38 -14.81 -3.60 -5.08
C ALA A 38 -14.08 -4.62 -5.98
N ASN A 39 -13.29 -4.12 -6.93
CA ASN A 39 -12.62 -4.91 -7.96
C ASN A 39 -11.10 -4.99 -7.69
N PRO A 40 -10.46 -6.16 -7.83
CA PRO A 40 -9.00 -6.26 -7.78
C PRO A 40 -8.28 -5.37 -8.81
N ASP A 41 -8.84 -5.17 -9.99
CA ASP A 41 -8.20 -4.36 -11.05
C ASP A 41 -8.01 -2.89 -10.63
N ASP A 42 -8.98 -2.35 -9.88
CA ASP A 42 -8.93 -0.99 -9.37
C ASP A 42 -7.84 -0.84 -8.30
N ALA A 43 -7.78 -1.80 -7.37
CA ALA A 43 -6.74 -1.85 -6.34
C ALA A 43 -5.35 -2.03 -6.95
N ASP A 44 -5.20 -2.89 -7.97
CA ASP A 44 -3.93 -3.16 -8.66
C ASP A 44 -3.44 -1.92 -9.42
N ARG A 45 -4.34 -1.22 -10.09
CA ARG A 45 -4.05 0.06 -10.74
C ARG A 45 -3.53 1.09 -9.75
N VAL A 46 -4.12 1.18 -8.56
CA VAL A 46 -3.63 2.07 -7.50
C VAL A 46 -2.26 1.62 -7.00
N ALA A 47 -2.05 0.32 -6.78
CA ALA A 47 -0.76 -0.23 -6.36
C ALA A 47 0.36 0.12 -7.35
N LYS A 48 0.09 0.00 -8.65
CA LYS A 48 1.00 0.40 -9.74
C LYS A 48 1.29 1.90 -9.73
N GLN A 49 0.26 2.74 -9.63
CA GLN A 49 0.45 4.20 -9.56
C GLN A 49 1.37 4.61 -8.40
N ILE A 50 1.27 3.93 -7.26
CA ILE A 50 2.14 4.17 -6.12
C ILE A 50 3.58 3.72 -6.40
N ALA A 51 3.76 2.52 -6.96
CA ALA A 51 5.09 1.98 -7.30
C ALA A 51 5.80 2.86 -8.34
N ASP A 52 5.08 3.30 -9.37
CA ASP A 52 5.58 4.16 -10.45
C ASP A 52 6.00 5.52 -9.89
N ALA A 53 5.12 6.17 -9.12
CA ALA A 53 5.39 7.48 -8.54
C ALA A 53 6.55 7.44 -7.53
N TRP A 54 6.74 6.32 -6.84
CA TRP A 54 7.91 6.10 -5.99
C TRP A 54 9.19 5.96 -6.82
N SER A 55 9.17 5.12 -7.86
CA SER A 55 10.32 4.87 -8.74
C SER A 55 10.78 6.11 -9.49
N GLU A 56 9.86 7.01 -9.83
CA GLU A 56 10.15 8.31 -10.44
C GLU A 56 10.79 9.32 -9.46
N GLY A 57 10.92 8.97 -8.17
CA GLY A 57 11.43 9.89 -7.14
C GLY A 57 10.55 11.12 -6.95
N LYS A 58 9.24 10.97 -7.24
CA LYS A 58 8.28 12.08 -7.31
C LYS A 58 8.02 12.73 -5.95
N TYR A 59 8.27 12.01 -4.86
CA TYR A 59 8.02 12.47 -3.49
C TYR A 59 9.31 12.46 -2.68
N LYS A 60 9.63 13.61 -2.08
CA LYS A 60 10.85 13.82 -1.30
C LYS A 60 10.56 13.95 0.19
N THR A 61 9.30 14.17 0.56
CA THR A 61 8.85 14.42 1.92
C THR A 61 7.66 13.54 2.30
N GLY A 62 7.50 13.26 3.60
CA GLY A 62 6.35 12.52 4.10
C GLY A 62 5.00 13.22 3.88
N GLU A 63 5.00 14.55 3.79
CA GLU A 63 3.79 15.34 3.49
C GLU A 63 3.32 15.13 2.05
N GLU A 64 4.23 15.12 1.08
CA GLU A 64 3.91 14.84 -0.33
C GLU A 64 3.36 13.43 -0.51
N VAL A 65 3.96 12.43 0.16
CA VAL A 65 3.46 11.05 0.18
C VAL A 65 2.06 10.99 0.78
N THR A 66 1.82 11.68 1.88
CA THR A 66 0.50 11.71 2.54
C THR A 66 -0.55 12.38 1.65
N ALA A 67 -0.21 13.49 1.00
CA ALA A 67 -1.10 14.20 0.08
C ALA A 67 -1.44 13.33 -1.13
N PHE A 68 -0.44 12.64 -1.68
CA PHE A 68 -0.65 11.69 -2.77
C PHE A 68 -1.57 10.54 -2.37
N ILE A 69 -1.32 9.89 -1.24
CA ILE A 69 -2.18 8.81 -0.73
C ILE A 69 -3.63 9.28 -0.60
N LYS A 70 -3.86 10.50 -0.06
CA LYS A 70 -5.20 11.09 0.05
C LYS A 70 -5.85 11.42 -1.30
N SER A 71 -5.06 11.58 -2.35
CA SER A 71 -5.56 11.86 -3.71
C SER A 71 -5.93 10.59 -4.49
N LEU A 72 -5.51 9.41 -4.00
CA LEU A 72 -5.81 8.15 -4.67
C LEU A 72 -7.31 7.86 -4.65
N PRO A 73 -7.86 7.32 -5.75
CA PRO A 73 -9.26 6.91 -5.78
C PRO A 73 -9.50 5.81 -4.72
N THR A 74 -10.60 5.89 -4.00
CA THR A 74 -11.07 4.84 -3.09
C THR A 74 -12.59 4.79 -3.12
N ASP A 75 -13.15 3.59 -3.27
CA ASP A 75 -14.60 3.40 -3.44
C ASP A 75 -15.27 2.90 -2.16
N ALA A 76 -14.47 2.62 -1.14
CA ALA A 76 -14.90 2.14 0.15
C ALA A 76 -14.00 2.68 1.28
N VAL A 77 -14.49 2.51 2.50
CA VAL A 77 -13.70 2.73 3.72
C VAL A 77 -12.62 1.65 3.81
N VAL A 78 -11.42 2.06 4.20
CA VAL A 78 -10.32 1.14 4.49
C VAL A 78 -10.55 0.54 5.87
N ASP A 79 -10.91 -0.74 5.92
CA ASP A 79 -11.05 -1.50 7.16
C ASP A 79 -9.71 -2.10 7.61
N PRO A 80 -9.41 -2.14 8.91
CA PRO A 80 -8.19 -2.75 9.42
C PRO A 80 -8.10 -4.24 9.04
N LEU A 81 -6.95 -4.64 8.47
CA LEU A 81 -6.71 -6.05 8.19
C LEU A 81 -6.55 -6.86 9.48
N PRO A 82 -7.04 -8.11 9.51
CA PRO A 82 -6.70 -9.06 10.56
C PRO A 82 -5.18 -9.22 10.73
N GLN A 83 -4.74 -9.35 11.98
CA GLN A 83 -3.31 -9.38 12.34
C GLN A 83 -2.53 -10.47 11.61
N ASN A 84 -3.13 -11.63 11.36
CA ASN A 84 -2.49 -12.71 10.61
C ASN A 84 -2.17 -12.33 9.16
N LEU A 85 -3.03 -11.54 8.51
CA LEU A 85 -2.77 -11.02 7.16
C LEU A 85 -1.68 -9.95 7.21
N VAL A 86 -1.73 -9.03 8.18
CA VAL A 86 -0.68 -8.02 8.39
C VAL A 86 0.70 -8.71 8.52
N MET A 87 0.79 -9.78 9.32
CA MET A 87 2.03 -10.54 9.47
C MET A 87 2.50 -11.22 8.18
N GLN A 88 1.58 -11.71 7.34
CA GLN A 88 1.92 -12.29 6.04
C GLN A 88 2.46 -11.22 5.08
N LEU A 89 1.79 -10.07 5.02
CA LEU A 89 2.23 -8.94 4.19
C LEU A 89 3.58 -8.39 4.66
N SER A 90 3.81 -8.31 5.97
CA SER A 90 5.13 -7.96 6.52
C SER A 90 6.22 -8.91 6.06
N LYS A 91 5.98 -10.22 6.13
CA LYS A 91 6.95 -11.22 5.62
C LYS A 91 7.20 -11.07 4.13
N GLN A 92 6.14 -10.81 3.35
CA GLN A 92 6.27 -10.54 1.91
C GLN A 92 7.14 -9.32 1.65
N ALA A 93 6.85 -8.19 2.31
CA ALA A 93 7.62 -6.95 2.15
C ALA A 93 9.09 -7.09 2.56
N LEU A 94 9.37 -7.81 3.65
CA LEU A 94 10.73 -8.09 4.08
C LEU A 94 11.48 -9.05 3.14
N SER A 95 10.78 -9.96 2.47
CA SER A 95 11.39 -10.91 1.53
C SER A 95 11.79 -10.27 0.21
N THR A 96 11.07 -9.24 -0.24
CA THR A 96 11.36 -8.52 -1.50
C THR A 96 12.61 -7.64 -1.42
N ARG A 97 13.10 -7.34 -0.21
CA ARG A 97 14.29 -6.51 0.05
C ARG A 97 15.62 -7.27 0.14
N LYS A 98 15.59 -8.61 0.02
CA LYS A 98 16.78 -9.47 0.07
C LYS A 98 17.28 -9.79 -1.33
#